data_AF-A0A5K1K3T5-F1
#
_entry.id   AF-A0A5K1K3T5-F1
#
_cell.length_a   1.000
_cell.length_b   1.000
_cell.length_c   1.000
_cell.angle_alpha   90.00
_cell.angle_beta   90.00
_cell.angle_gamma   90.00
#
_symmetry.space_group_name_H-M   'P 1'
#
loop_
_entity.id
_entity.type
_entity.pdbx_description
1 polymer ?
#
loop_
_entity_poly.entity_id
_entity_poly.type
_entity_poly.pdbx_seq_one_letter_code
_entity_poly.pdbx_strand_id
1 'polypeptide(L)' 'MQQCPMGKNLIDASLLSAREKEWLNAYHEETQEKVAPLLTNDERALKWLHRECSPL' A
#
# COMPACT_ATOMS: atom_id res chain seq x y z
N MET A 1 -4.18 0.29 15.16
CA MET A 1 -4.46 -0.29 13.83
C MET A 1 -3.13 -0.68 13.20
N GLN A 2 -3.09 -1.81 12.49
CA GLN A 2 -1.89 -2.29 11.80
C GLN A 2 -1.69 -1.44 10.52
N GLN A 3 -0.59 -0.69 10.41
CA GLN A 3 -0.21 0.07 9.21
C GLN A 3 0.81 -0.74 8.40
N CYS A 4 0.36 -1.79 7.72
CA CYS A 4 1.23 -2.65 6.90
C CYS A 4 0.63 -2.78 5.49
N PRO A 5 1.42 -2.57 4.43
CA PRO A 5 0.92 -2.71 3.06
C PRO A 5 0.37 -4.12 2.83
N MET A 6 -0.82 -4.22 2.26
CA MET A 6 -1.33 -5.51 1.76
C MET A 6 -0.64 -5.85 0.46
N GLY A 7 0.00 -7.03 0.41
CA GLY A 7 0.77 -7.46 -0.75
C GLY A 7 -0.12 -7.72 -1.96
N LYS A 8 0.02 -6.90 -3.01
CA LYS A 8 -0.76 -7.01 -4.26
C LYS A 8 -0.61 -8.35 -4.95
N ASN A 9 0.54 -9.01 -4.77
CA ASN A 9 0.82 -10.33 -5.36
C ASN A 9 -0.08 -11.45 -4.81
N LEU A 10 -0.78 -11.21 -3.71
CA LEU A 10 -1.71 -12.16 -3.11
C LEU A 10 -3.18 -11.81 -3.39
N ILE A 11 -3.43 -10.78 -4.20
CA ILE A 11 -4.77 -10.27 -4.49
C ILE A 11 -5.09 -10.53 -5.96
N ASP A 12 -6.15 -11.30 -6.21
CA ASP A 12 -6.73 -11.41 -7.54
C ASP A 12 -7.63 -10.21 -7.81
N ALA A 13 -7.11 -9.21 -8.53
CA ALA A 13 -7.83 -7.98 -8.86
C ALA A 13 -9.07 -8.21 -9.75
N SER A 14 -9.23 -9.38 -10.37
CA SER A 14 -10.43 -9.72 -11.14
C SER A 14 -11.64 -10.07 -10.26
N LEU A 15 -11.39 -10.49 -9.01
CA LEU A 15 -12.41 -10.86 -8.04
C LEU A 15 -12.90 -9.65 -7.21
N LEU A 16 -12.18 -8.53 -7.26
CA LEU A 16 -12.53 -7.32 -6.51
C LEU A 16 -13.54 -6.45 -7.27
N SER A 17 -14.58 -6.02 -6.56
CA SER A 17 -15.46 -4.95 -7.01
C SER A 17 -14.74 -3.60 -7.08
N ALA A 18 -15.29 -2.65 -7.84
CA ALA A 18 -14.73 -1.29 -7.94
C ALA A 18 -14.56 -0.62 -6.57
N ARG A 19 -15.54 -0.81 -5.67
CA ARG A 19 -15.51 -0.27 -4.31
C ARG A 19 -14.40 -0.89 -3.46
N GLU A 20 -14.14 -2.20 -3.59
CA GLU A 20 -13.06 -2.86 -2.85
C GLU A 20 -11.68 -2.40 -3.34
N LYS A 21 -11.53 -2.16 -4.65
CA LYS A 21 -10.31 -1.57 -5.22
C LYS A 21 -10.07 -0.16 -4.70
N GLU A 22 -11.10 0.69 -4.70
CA GLU A 22 -11.02 2.05 -4.16
C GLU A 22 -10.64 2.03 -2.67
N TRP A 23 -11.27 1.17 -1.88
CA TRP A 23 -10.96 1.01 -0.46
C TRP A 23 -9.51 0.57 -0.23
N LEU A 24 -9.03 -0.39 -1.02
CA LEU A 24 -7.67 -0.89 -0.92
C LEU A 24 -6.63 0.18 -1.30
N ASN A 25 -6.90 0.94 -2.36
CA ASN A 25 -6.04 2.06 -2.79
C ASN A 25 -5.99 3.14 -1.70
N ALA A 26 -7.13 3.50 -1.09
CA ALA A 26 -7.18 4.45 0.01
C ALA A 26 -6.41 3.96 1.26
N TYR A 27 -6.50 2.66 1.57
CA TYR A 27 -5.74 2.06 2.67
C TYR A 27 -4.22 2.10 2.42
N HIS A 28 -3.80 1.82 1.17
CA HIS A 28 -2.39 1.89 0.78
C HIS A 28 -1.85 3.32 0.86
N GLU A 29 -2.64 4.31 0.47
CA GLU A 29 -2.31 5.74 0.60
C GLU A 29 -2.13 6.14 2.08
N GLU A 30 -3.10 5.81 2.94
CA GLU A 30 -3.02 6.08 4.39
C GLU A 30 -1.81 5.38 5.04
N THR A 31 -1.51 4.16 4.61
CA THR A 31 -0.34 3.42 5.09
C THR A 31 0.95 4.09 4.67
N GLN A 32 1.03 4.53 3.41
CA GLN A 32 2.20 5.23 2.89
C GLN A 32 2.45 6.55 3.62
N GLU A 33 1.42 7.36 3.84
CA GLU A 33 1.54 8.65 4.54
C GLU A 33 2.09 8.51 5.97
N LYS A 34 1.69 7.46 6.68
CA LYS A 34 2.14 7.23 8.07
C LYS A 34 3.49 6.53 8.15
N VAL A 35 3.82 5.65 7.20
CA VAL A 35 5.04 4.83 7.25
C VAL A 35 6.22 5.51 6.54
N ALA A 36 6.00 6.25 5.45
CA ALA A 36 7.04 6.97 4.73
C ALA A 36 7.92 7.89 5.61
N PRO A 37 7.37 8.71 6.54
CA PRO A 37 8.22 9.57 7.38
C PRO A 37 9.14 8.77 8.31
N LEU A 38 8.75 7.54 8.69
CA LEU A 38 9.56 6.66 9.55
C LEU A 38 10.72 5.99 8.79
N LEU A 39 10.64 5.93 7.46
CA LEU A 39 11.63 5.30 6.58
C LEU A 39 12.51 6.32 5.84
N THR A 40 12.48 7.60 6.24
CA THR A 40 13.26 8.69 5.63
C THR A 40 14.77 8.42 5.56
N ASN A 41 15.31 7.63 6.49
CA ASN A 41 16.72 7.23 6.53
C ASN A 41 17.04 5.92 5.79
N ASP A 42 16.04 5.25 5.22
CA ASP A 42 16.19 4.00 4.46
C ASP A 42 15.50 4.12 3.11
N GLU A 43 16.28 4.57 2.12
CA GLU A 43 15.80 4.77 0.75
C GLU A 43 15.32 3.46 0.09
N ARG A 44 15.88 2.31 0.49
CA ARG A 44 15.46 1.01 -0.02
C ARG A 44 14.09 0.65 0.52
N ALA A 45 13.86 0.83 1.82
CA ALA A 45 12.57 0.60 2.45
C ALA A 45 11.51 1.56 1.91
N LEU A 46 11.85 2.84 1.69
CA LEU A 46 10.95 3.83 1.11
C LEU A 46 10.53 3.44 -0.33
N LYS A 47 11.49 3.06 -1.19
CA LYS A 47 11.21 2.58 -2.55
C LYS A 47 10.32 1.33 -2.56
N TRP A 48 10.56 0.40 -1.62
CA TRP A 48 9.72 -0.78 -1.46
C TRP A 48 8.30 -0.40 -1.05
N LEU A 49 8.14 0.51 -0.07
CA LEU A 49 6.83 0.97 0.39
C LEU A 49 6.02 1.59 -0.75
N HIS A 50 6.62 2.49 -1.53
CA HIS A 50 5.95 3.11 -2.68
C HIS A 50 5.51 2.10 -3.74
N ARG A 51 6.29 1.04 -3.96
CA ARG A 51 5.92 -0.03 -4.90
C ARG A 51 4.74 -0.85 -4.41
N GLU A 52 4.75 -1.23 -3.13
CA GLU A 52 3.69 -2.05 -2.55
C GLU A 52 2.39 -1.27 -2.35
N CYS A 53 2.47 0.01 -1.99
CA CYS A 53 1.32 0.91 -1.84
C CYS A 53 0.83 1.54 -3.15
N SER A 54 1.43 1.21 -4.30
CA SER A 54 0.95 1.76 -5.57
C SER A 54 -0.44 1.18 -5.90
N PRO A 55 -1.36 1.99 -6.44
CA PRO A 55 -2.73 1.56 -6.73
C PRO A 55 -2.77 0.36 -7.69
N LEU A 56 -3.81 -0.48 -7.52
CA LEU A 56 -4.12 -1.63 -8.39
C LEU A 56 -4.78 -1.21 -9.70
#